data_AF-A0A2K3KRX4-F1
#
_entry.id   AF-A0A2K3KRX4-F1
#
_cell.length_a   1.000
_cell.length_b   1.000
_cell.length_c   1.000
_cell.angle_alpha   90.00
_cell.angle_beta   90.00
_cell.angle_gamma   90.00
#
_symmetry.space_group_name_H-M   'P 1'
#
loop_
_entity.id
_entity.type
_entity.pdbx_description
1 polymer ?
#
loop_
_entity_poly.entity_id
_entity_poly.type
_entity_poly.pdbx_seq_one_letter_code
_entity_poly.pdbx_strand_id
1 'polypeptide(L)' 'MARTDWLWKVFLPEGSDRDHGAANVSGPNAEDLSGLDYPDTLVFVGGFDALNDWQKRPEPRDVQCYILRLEI' A
#
# COMPACT_ATOMS: atom_id res chain seq x y z
N MET A 1 14.19 -5.62 -6.57
CA MET A 1 14.21 -5.41 -5.11
C MET A 1 15.20 -4.31 -4.70
N ALA A 2 16.51 -4.45 -4.93
CA ALA A 2 17.53 -3.50 -4.44
C ALA A 2 17.26 -2.00 -4.71
N ARG A 3 16.74 -1.64 -5.90
CA ARG A 3 16.38 -0.24 -6.21
C ARG A 3 15.24 0.27 -5.32
N THR A 4 14.18 -0.52 -5.17
CA THR A 4 13.03 -0.18 -4.32
C THR A 4 13.42 -0.21 -2.83
N ASP A 5 14.34 -1.09 -2.43
CA ASP A 5 14.93 -1.10 -1.08
C ASP A 5 15.66 0.20 -0.78
N TRP A 6 16.46 0.67 -1.74
CA TRP A 6 17.15 1.96 -1.60
C TRP A 6 16.19 3.14 -1.51
N LEU A 7 15.15 3.18 -2.37
CA LEU A 7 14.15 4.25 -2.35
C LEU A 7 13.44 4.37 -1.00
N TRP A 8 13.03 3.24 -0.41
CA TRP A 8 12.42 3.26 0.92
C TRP A 8 13.42 3.67 2.00
N LYS A 9 14.67 3.20 1.94
CA LYS A 9 15.71 3.57 2.91
C LYS A 9 16.02 5.07 2.93
N VAL A 10 15.96 5.75 1.79
CA VAL A 10 16.22 7.20 1.73
C VAL A 10 14.98 8.05 2.02
N PHE A 11 13.79 7.49 1.84
CA PHE A 11 12.52 8.17 2.13
C PHE A 11 12.17 8.13 3.62
N LEU A 12 12.42 7.02 4.28
CA LEU A 12 12.01 6.80 5.66
C LEU A 12 13.00 7.39 6.67
N PRO A 13 12.55 7.73 7.90
CA PRO A 13 13.44 8.17 8.96
C PRO A 13 14.52 7.15 9.28
N GLU A 14 15.67 7.61 9.74
CA GLU A 14 16.78 6.75 10.12
C GLU A 14 16.35 5.72 11.19
N GLY A 15 16.75 4.47 11.00
CA GLY A 15 16.37 3.34 11.88
C GLY A 15 14.99 2.74 11.59
N SER A 16 14.20 3.33 10.68
CA SER A 16 12.91 2.75 10.27
C SER A 16 13.07 1.61 9.29
N ASP A 17 12.12 0.69 9.31
CA ASP A 17 11.95 -0.37 8.32
C ASP A 17 10.66 -0.17 7.50
N ARG A 18 10.30 -1.17 6.70
CA ARG A 18 9.14 -1.10 5.81
C ARG A 18 7.80 -1.24 6.51
N ASP A 19 7.75 -1.59 7.79
CA ASP A 19 6.52 -1.60 8.56
C ASP A 19 6.22 -0.23 9.20
N HIS A 20 7.01 0.80 8.88
CA HIS A 20 6.65 2.19 9.15
C HIS A 20 5.33 2.55 8.43
N GLY A 21 4.39 3.23 9.12
CA GLY A 21 3.05 3.51 8.59
C GLY A 21 3.02 4.33 7.29
N ALA A 22 4.08 5.06 6.97
CA ALA A 22 4.25 5.74 5.69
C ALA A 22 4.57 4.81 4.50
N ALA A 23 5.06 3.60 4.77
CA ALA A 23 5.38 2.59 3.75
C ALA A 23 4.39 1.41 3.73
N ASN A 24 3.76 1.09 4.86
CA ASN A 24 2.84 -0.05 5.00
C ASN A 24 1.58 0.35 5.78
N VAL A 25 0.61 0.96 5.08
CA VAL A 25 -0.63 1.49 5.67
C VAL A 25 -1.60 0.39 6.12
N SER A 26 -1.49 -0.82 5.58
CA SER A 26 -2.33 -1.99 5.90
C SER A 26 -1.51 -3.13 6.53
N GLY A 27 -0.38 -2.79 7.15
CA GLY A 27 0.57 -3.70 7.79
C GLY A 27 0.29 -4.02 9.26
N PRO A 28 1.24 -4.66 9.96
CA PRO A 28 1.12 -4.95 11.40
C PRO A 28 0.95 -3.71 12.28
N ASN A 29 1.45 -2.55 11.81
CA ASN A 29 1.37 -1.26 12.49
C ASN A 29 0.28 -0.35 11.87
N ALA A 30 -0.68 -0.92 11.13
CA ALA A 30 -1.76 -0.16 10.53
C ALA A 30 -2.67 0.46 11.60
N GLU A 31 -3.12 1.68 11.33
CA GLU A 31 -4.16 2.32 12.12
C GLU A 31 -5.53 1.75 11.75
N ASP A 32 -6.47 1.79 12.70
CA ASP A 32 -7.85 1.43 12.41
C ASP A 32 -8.52 2.54 11.60
N LEU A 33 -8.85 2.22 10.34
CA LEU A 33 -9.54 3.14 9.44
C LEU A 33 -11.07 2.99 9.52
N SER A 34 -11.60 2.08 10.34
CA SER A 34 -13.04 1.88 10.47
C SER A 34 -13.73 3.14 11.02
N GLY A 35 -14.87 3.49 10.44
CA GLY A 35 -15.65 4.67 10.83
C GLY A 35 -15.15 6.01 10.30
N LEU A 36 -14.09 6.04 9.48
CA LEU A 36 -13.68 7.22 8.74
C LEU A 36 -14.46 7.33 7.41
N ASP A 37 -14.88 8.54 7.06
CA ASP A 37 -15.62 8.83 5.81
C ASP A 37 -14.62 9.06 4.66
N TYR A 38 -14.13 7.95 4.08
CA TYR A 38 -13.26 7.99 2.90
C TYR A 38 -14.08 8.01 1.61
N PRO A 39 -13.62 8.75 0.58
CA PRO A 39 -14.26 8.70 -0.73
C PRO A 39 -14.06 7.32 -1.38
N ASP A 40 -15.06 6.88 -2.13
CA ASP A 40 -14.94 5.71 -3.00
C ASP A 40 -13.69 5.84 -3.88
N THR A 41 -12.86 4.79 -3.88
CA THR A 41 -11.55 4.83 -4.53
C THR A 41 -11.42 3.70 -5.55
N LEU A 42 -10.97 4.05 -6.75
CA LEU A 42 -10.63 3.12 -7.82
C LEU A 42 -9.10 3.01 -7.93
N VAL A 43 -8.57 1.81 -7.76
CA VAL A 43 -7.12 1.53 -7.83
C VAL A 43 -6.81 0.71 -9.07
N PHE A 44 -5.95 1.24 -9.93
CA PHE A 44 -5.41 0.51 -11.07
C PHE A 44 -4.08 -0.13 -10.70
N VAL A 45 -3.97 -1.43 -10.94
CA VAL A 45 -2.77 -2.20 -10.61
C VAL A 45 -2.16 -2.76 -11.90
N GLY A 46 -0.91 -2.37 -12.18
CA GLY A 46 -0.17 -2.86 -13.32
C GLY A 46 0.18 -4.34 -13.17
N GLY A 47 -0.11 -5.15 -14.19
CA GLY A 47 0.08 -6.61 -14.15
C GLY A 47 1.52 -7.07 -13.90
N PHE A 48 2.50 -6.28 -14.34
CA PHE A 48 3.94 -6.56 -14.18
C PHE A 48 4.65 -5.66 -13.17
N ASP A 49 3.90 -4.91 -12.35
CA ASP A 49 4.49 -4.13 -11.25
C ASP A 49 5.04 -5.07 -10.17
N ALA A 50 6.28 -4.86 -9.73
CA ALA A 50 6.88 -5.63 -8.65
C ALA A 50 6.19 -5.41 -7.29
N LEU A 51 5.38 -4.35 -7.15
CA LEU A 51 4.58 -4.02 -5.97
C LEU A 51 3.11 -4.44 -6.10
N ASN A 52 2.75 -5.22 -7.13
CA ASN A 52 1.39 -5.66 -7.41
C ASN A 52 0.68 -6.26 -6.18
N ASP A 53 1.37 -7.14 -5.46
CA ASP A 53 0.81 -7.81 -4.26
C ASP A 53 0.60 -6.84 -3.09
N TRP A 54 1.40 -5.78 -3.00
CA TRP A 54 1.23 -4.73 -2.00
C TRP A 54 0.02 -3.86 -2.32
N GLN A 55 -0.15 -3.49 -3.60
CA GLN A 55 -1.27 -2.68 -4.08
C GLN A 55 -2.63 -3.41 -4.00
N LYS A 56 -2.61 -4.75 -3.99
CA LYS A 56 -3.81 -5.60 -3.91
C LYS A 56 -4.21 -6.00 -2.50
N ARG A 57 -3.45 -5.59 -1.47
CA ARG A 57 -3.78 -6.00 -0.11
C ARG A 57 -5.18 -5.49 0.25
N PRO A 58 -6.04 -6.34 0.83
CA PRO A 58 -7.37 -5.92 1.21
C PRO A 58 -7.27 -4.92 2.36
N GLU A 59 -7.87 -3.75 2.16
CA GLU A 59 -8.19 -2.85 3.25
C GLU A 59 -9.34 -3.43 4.10
N PRO A 60 -9.54 -2.97 5.35
CA PRO A 60 -10.72 -3.30 6.14
C PRO A 60 -12.00 -3.08 5.32
N ARG A 61 -12.98 -3.98 5.48
CA ARG A 61 -14.19 -4.13 4.65
C ARG A 61 -15.06 -2.86 4.50
N ASP A 62 -14.77 -1.82 5.28
CA ASP A 62 -15.50 -0.56 5.31
C ASP A 62 -14.93 0.48 4.32
N VAL A 63 -13.78 0.21 3.68
CA VAL A 63 -13.26 1.01 2.56
C VAL A 63 -13.52 0.26 1.25
N GLN A 64 -14.52 0.70 0.47
CA GLN A 64 -14.72 0.14 -0.86
C GLN A 64 -13.61 0.60 -1.81
N CYS A 65 -12.69 -0.33 -2.07
CA CYS A 65 -11.62 -0.14 -3.03
C CYS A 65 -11.82 -1.11 -4.19
N TYR A 66 -12.08 -0.58 -5.39
CA TYR A 66 -12.18 -1.40 -6.59
C TYR A 66 -10.79 -1.54 -7.22
N ILE A 67 -10.32 -2.77 -7.37
CA ILE A 67 -9.02 -3.04 -8.01
C ILE A 67 -9.24 -3.51 -9.44
N LEU A 68 -8.77 -2.72 -10.40
CA LEU A 68 -8.72 -3.11 -11.81
C LEU A 68 -7.31 -3.57 -12.18
N ARG A 69 -7.19 -4.82 -12.64
CA ARG A 69 -5.94 -5.36 -13.19
C ARG A 69 -5.83 -4.94 -14.66
N LEU A 70 -4.78 -4.20 -14.99
CA LEU A 70 -4.41 -3.90 -16.37
C LEU A 70 -3.31 -4.87 -16.80
N GLU A 71 -3.59 -5.68 -17.82
CA GLU A 71 -2.61 -6.52 -18.52
C GLU A 71 -2.13 -5.73 -19.74
N ILE A 72 -0.94 -5.15 -19.63
CA ILE A 72 -0.25 -4.42 -20.70
C ILE A 72 1.00 -5.20 -21.08
#